data_AF-A0A0T9QQA1-F1
#
_entry.id   AF-A0A0T9QQA1-F1
#
_cell.length_a   1.000
_cell.length_b   1.000
_cell.length_c   1.000
_cell.angle_alpha   90.00
_cell.angle_beta   90.00
_cell.angle_gamma   90.00
#
_symmetry.space_group_name_H-M   'P 1'
#
loop_
_entity.id
_entity.type
_entity.pdbx_description
1 polymer ?
#
loop_
_entity_poly.entity_id
_entity_poly.type
_entity_poly.pdbx_seq_one_letter_code
_entity_poly.pdbx_strand_id
1 'polypeptide(L)'
;MKKVIMIFTLLVSALLSQAGYAAAYDPKPIEYRNEVADNIQVEHDRIMDGVDEFIITGRKGEITEKFRLTCNADEARLNILYYLKDIYDDKADGATGMTLQYYPAGAHQMNISIDHPETLMDSLLTANLAKAVSKMLDHKTGTFVFHFYHNDSSFDHVPLAYSFQYPAKLLAPALGKALVDAKATSCDIKSGNSQLSPLKRLVDHQ
;
A
#
# COMPACT_ATOMS: atom_id res chain seq x y z
N MET A 1 62.63 4.93 6.98
CA MET A 1 61.50 5.45 7.79
C MET A 1 60.45 6.22 6.98
N LYS A 2 60.80 7.19 6.12
CA LYS A 2 59.80 8.00 5.36
C LYS A 2 58.81 7.19 4.48
N LYS A 3 59.28 6.12 3.81
CA LYS A 3 58.41 5.27 2.96
C LYS A 3 57.37 4.43 3.73
N VAL A 4 57.70 4.02 4.96
CA VAL A 4 56.80 3.17 5.79
C VAL A 4 55.64 4.00 6.33
N ILE A 5 55.90 5.24 6.72
CA ILE A 5 54.88 6.17 7.21
C ILE A 5 53.84 6.49 6.13
N MET A 6 54.29 6.67 4.88
CA MET A 6 53.42 6.99 3.73
C MET A 6 52.48 5.83 3.35
N ILE A 7 52.97 4.59 3.38
CA ILE A 7 52.14 3.40 3.11
C ILE A 7 51.09 3.23 4.21
N PHE A 8 51.46 3.46 5.47
CA PHE A 8 50.54 3.35 6.60
C PHE A 8 49.42 4.41 6.53
N THR A 9 49.74 5.64 6.12
CA THR A 9 48.72 6.70 5.96
C THR A 9 47.76 6.42 4.81
N LEU A 10 48.26 5.87 3.69
CA LEU A 10 47.40 5.46 2.56
C LEU A 10 46.47 4.31 2.92
N LEU A 11 46.95 3.29 3.64
CA LEU A 11 46.12 2.17 4.11
C LEU A 11 45.03 2.61 5.08
N VAL A 12 45.35 3.48 6.03
CA VAL A 12 44.37 4.01 7.00
C VAL A 12 43.30 4.86 6.30
N SER A 13 43.70 5.66 5.30
CA SER A 13 42.77 6.48 4.51
C SER A 13 41.83 5.61 3.66
N ALA A 14 42.34 4.53 3.07
CA ALA A 14 41.53 3.58 2.30
C ALA A 14 40.53 2.83 3.20
N LEU A 15 40.97 2.36 4.37
CA LEU A 15 40.11 1.67 5.34
C LEU A 15 39.01 2.59 5.90
N LEU A 16 39.34 3.85 6.20
CA LEU A 16 38.37 4.84 6.68
C LEU A 16 37.40 5.27 5.56
N SER A 17 37.86 5.36 4.32
CA SER A 17 36.98 5.63 3.17
C SER A 17 35.97 4.50 2.98
N GLN A 18 36.42 3.23 3.06
CA GLN A 18 35.52 2.09 2.93
C GLN A 18 34.53 1.98 4.11
N ALA A 19 34.95 2.31 5.33
CA ALA A 19 34.05 2.35 6.49
C ALA A 19 33.00 3.48 6.37
N GLY A 20 33.37 4.65 5.85
CA GLY A 20 32.45 5.76 5.60
C GLY A 20 31.45 5.48 4.47
N TYR A 21 31.87 4.76 3.42
CA TYR A 21 30.98 4.33 2.33
C TYR A 21 30.08 3.16 2.75
N ALA A 22 30.57 2.19 3.52
CA ALA A 22 29.75 1.07 3.99
C ALA A 22 28.67 1.53 4.99
N ALA A 23 28.96 2.49 5.87
CA ALA A 23 27.99 3.04 6.81
C ALA A 23 26.93 3.95 6.16
N ALA A 24 27.21 4.52 4.99
CA ALA A 24 26.24 5.32 4.22
C ALA A 24 25.30 4.47 3.36
N TYR A 25 25.70 3.21 3.07
CA TYR A 25 24.93 2.25 2.29
C TYR A 25 24.23 1.19 3.13
N ASP A 26 24.35 1.23 4.47
CA ASP A 26 23.56 0.35 5.31
C ASP A 26 22.10 0.84 5.22
N PRO A 27 21.21 0.09 4.53
CA PRO A 27 19.83 0.51 4.40
C PRO A 27 19.27 0.60 5.80
N LYS A 28 18.75 1.76 6.19
CA LYS A 28 18.10 1.89 7.49
C LYS A 28 17.08 0.76 7.61
N PRO A 29 17.06 0.02 8.74
CA PRO A 29 16.08 -1.03 8.93
C PRO A 29 14.70 -0.41 8.75
N ILE A 30 13.93 -0.97 7.81
CA ILE A 30 12.55 -0.55 7.57
C ILE A 30 11.77 -0.86 8.85
N GLU A 31 11.29 0.17 9.54
CA GLU A 31 10.39 -0.01 10.67
C GLU A 31 8.99 -0.31 10.14
N TYR A 32 8.65 -1.60 10.05
CA TYR A 32 7.33 -2.04 9.62
C TYR A 32 6.27 -1.64 10.65
N ARG A 33 5.38 -0.74 10.26
CA ARG A 33 4.22 -0.36 11.07
C ARG A 33 3.16 -1.45 11.04
N ASN A 34 3.28 -2.42 11.94
CA ASN A 34 2.23 -3.37 12.25
C ASN A 34 1.14 -2.73 13.12
N GLU A 35 0.64 -1.56 12.69
CA GLU A 35 -0.35 -0.81 13.44
C GLU A 35 -1.76 -1.19 12.98
N VAL A 36 -2.59 -1.57 13.94
CA VAL A 36 -4.00 -1.89 13.68
C VAL A 36 -4.83 -0.63 13.80
N ALA A 37 -5.59 -0.29 12.76
CA ALA A 37 -6.46 0.88 12.75
C ALA A 37 -7.50 0.81 13.89
N ASP A 38 -7.63 1.90 14.65
CA ASP A 38 -8.58 2.02 15.76
C ASP A 38 -10.01 2.27 15.25
N ASN A 39 -10.11 3.00 14.14
CA ASN A 39 -11.37 3.36 13.51
C ASN A 39 -11.27 3.25 11.98
N ILE A 40 -12.35 2.80 11.37
CA ILE A 40 -12.50 2.62 9.94
C ILE A 40 -13.84 3.19 9.52
N GLN A 41 -13.81 4.14 8.59
CA GLN A 41 -15.00 4.68 7.95
C GLN A 41 -14.95 4.33 6.47
N VAL A 42 -16.07 3.87 5.94
CA VAL A 42 -16.26 3.60 4.51
C VAL A 42 -17.46 4.40 4.05
N GLU A 43 -17.25 5.21 3.01
CA GLU A 43 -18.28 6.00 2.34
C GLU A 43 -18.41 5.52 0.90
N HIS A 44 -19.59 5.70 0.32
CA HIS A 44 -19.88 5.43 -1.08
C HIS A 44 -20.54 6.66 -1.70
N ASP A 45 -20.00 7.09 -2.83
CA ASP A 45 -20.54 8.16 -3.65
C ASP A 45 -20.75 7.63 -5.07
N ARG A 46 -21.98 7.75 -5.58
CA ARG A 46 -22.25 7.58 -7.01
C ARG A 46 -21.90 8.89 -7.73
N ILE A 47 -20.84 8.88 -8.53
CA ILE A 47 -20.41 10.06 -9.28
C ILE A 47 -21.33 10.27 -10.49
N MET A 48 -21.55 9.21 -11.26
CA MET A 48 -22.47 9.16 -12.39
C MET A 48 -22.85 7.71 -12.68
N ASP A 49 -23.76 7.47 -13.62
CA ASP A 49 -24.11 6.10 -14.00
C ASP A 49 -22.88 5.34 -14.50
N GLY A 50 -22.66 4.14 -13.97
CA GLY A 50 -21.48 3.32 -14.27
C GLY A 50 -20.20 3.73 -13.55
N VAL A 51 -20.21 4.81 -12.75
CA VAL A 51 -19.03 5.29 -12.01
C VAL A 51 -19.35 5.48 -10.52
N ASP A 52 -18.77 4.61 -9.70
CA ASP A 52 -18.94 4.61 -8.25
C ASP A 52 -17.59 4.80 -7.55
N GLU A 53 -17.60 5.60 -6.47
CA GLU A 53 -16.43 5.83 -5.63
C GLU A 53 -16.65 5.30 -4.22
N PHE A 54 -15.62 4.63 -3.69
CA PHE A 54 -15.57 4.11 -2.33
C PHE A 54 -14.42 4.79 -1.59
N ILE A 55 -14.72 5.47 -0.49
CA ILE A 55 -13.76 6.22 0.29
C ILE A 55 -13.53 5.48 1.61
N ILE A 56 -12.33 4.97 1.81
CA ILE A 56 -11.91 4.30 3.05
C ILE A 56 -11.04 5.28 3.83
N THR A 57 -11.40 5.55 5.09
CA THR A 57 -10.61 6.36 6.01
C THR A 57 -10.25 5.51 7.23
N GLY A 58 -8.96 5.23 7.40
CA GLY A 58 -8.40 4.56 8.58
C GLY A 58 -7.76 5.56 9.53
N ARG A 59 -7.92 5.36 10.84
CA ARG A 59 -7.26 6.20 11.85
C ARG A 59 -6.57 5.36 12.92
N LYS A 60 -5.37 5.80 13.32
CA LYS A 60 -4.63 5.32 14.49
C LYS A 60 -4.15 6.52 15.29
N GLY A 61 -4.70 6.73 16.48
CA GLY A 61 -4.46 7.98 17.21
C GLY A 61 -4.75 9.21 16.33
N GLU A 62 -3.73 10.06 16.12
CA GLU A 62 -3.82 11.26 15.26
C GLU A 62 -3.46 11.00 13.79
N ILE A 63 -2.96 9.81 13.46
CA ILE A 63 -2.55 9.45 12.09
C ILE A 63 -3.78 8.99 11.31
N THR A 64 -3.94 9.56 10.12
CA THR A 64 -5.03 9.23 9.18
C THR A 64 -4.45 8.68 7.89
N GLU A 65 -5.00 7.57 7.44
CA GLU A 65 -4.86 7.04 6.08
C GLU A 65 -6.16 7.21 5.32
N LYS A 66 -6.05 7.45 4.01
CA LYS A 66 -7.24 7.59 3.16
C LYS A 66 -7.03 6.93 1.81
N PHE A 67 -8.01 6.17 1.37
CA PHE A 67 -8.06 5.56 0.04
C PHE A 67 -9.36 5.95 -0.64
N ARG A 68 -9.29 6.33 -1.92
CA ARG A 68 -10.46 6.51 -2.78
C ARG A 68 -10.34 5.53 -3.93
N LEU A 69 -11.30 4.62 -4.02
CA LEU A 69 -11.37 3.57 -5.03
C LEU A 69 -12.53 3.91 -5.96
N THR A 70 -12.24 4.39 -7.17
CA THR A 70 -13.25 4.76 -8.16
C THR A 70 -13.32 3.68 -9.22
N CYS A 71 -14.45 2.98 -9.29
CA CYS A 71 -14.74 2.00 -10.34
C CYS A 71 -15.43 2.72 -11.50
N ASN A 72 -14.90 2.57 -12.71
CA ASN A 72 -15.55 3.00 -13.95
C ASN A 72 -15.87 1.77 -14.81
N ALA A 73 -17.16 1.49 -14.97
CA ALA A 73 -17.67 0.36 -15.74
C ALA A 73 -17.35 0.48 -17.24
N ASP A 74 -17.55 1.69 -17.80
CA ASP A 74 -17.45 1.95 -19.24
C ASP A 74 -16.00 1.83 -19.72
N GLU A 75 -15.06 2.23 -18.87
CA GLU A 75 -13.63 2.14 -19.15
C GLU A 75 -12.99 0.84 -18.63
N ALA A 76 -13.76 0.01 -17.91
CA ALA A 76 -13.24 -1.14 -17.16
C ALA A 76 -12.00 -0.75 -16.33
N ARG A 77 -12.08 0.35 -15.58
CA ARG A 77 -10.94 0.97 -14.88
C ARG A 77 -11.19 1.12 -13.39
N LEU A 78 -10.20 0.76 -12.57
CA LEU A 78 -10.14 1.07 -11.14
C LEU A 78 -9.12 2.18 -10.86
N ASN A 79 -9.59 3.39 -10.54
CA ASN A 79 -8.71 4.45 -10.08
C ASN A 79 -8.54 4.36 -8.57
N ILE A 80 -7.29 4.45 -8.10
CA ILE A 80 -6.90 4.33 -6.70
C ILE A 80 -6.14 5.58 -6.31
N LEU A 81 -6.75 6.39 -5.46
CA LEU A 81 -6.07 7.53 -4.83
C LEU A 81 -5.73 7.17 -3.38
N TYR A 82 -4.49 7.40 -2.96
CA TYR A 82 -4.01 6.98 -1.64
C TYR A 82 -3.33 8.10 -0.85
N TYR A 83 -3.52 8.10 0.46
CA TYR A 83 -2.82 8.97 1.41
C TYR A 83 -2.34 8.12 2.59
N LEU A 84 -1.03 7.87 2.63
CA LEU A 84 -0.33 7.17 3.70
C LEU A 84 1.15 7.57 3.68
N LYS A 85 1.88 7.11 4.69
CA LYS A 85 3.33 7.22 4.72
C LYS A 85 4.00 6.00 4.08
N ASP A 86 5.18 6.18 3.52
CA ASP A 86 6.00 5.10 2.97
C ASP A 86 6.81 4.38 4.06
N ILE A 87 7.60 3.39 3.64
CA ILE A 87 8.48 2.60 4.52
C ILE A 87 9.62 3.40 5.17
N TYR A 88 9.85 4.64 4.75
CA TYR A 88 10.85 5.56 5.29
C TYR A 88 10.23 6.68 6.13
N ASP A 89 8.93 6.60 6.43
CA ASP A 89 8.12 7.60 7.16
C ASP A 89 7.90 8.93 6.40
N ASP A 90 8.21 8.95 5.11
CA ASP A 90 7.91 10.04 4.19
C ASP A 90 6.52 9.86 3.56
N LYS A 91 6.07 10.84 2.78
CA LYS A 91 4.80 10.72 2.05
C LYS A 91 4.98 9.68 0.94
N ALA A 92 4.13 8.65 0.92
CA ALA A 92 4.14 7.69 -0.18
C ALA A 92 3.81 8.39 -1.51
N ASP A 93 4.69 8.20 -2.49
CA ASP A 93 4.55 8.69 -3.86
C ASP A 93 5.19 7.68 -4.83
N GLY A 94 4.71 7.64 -6.07
CA GLY A 94 5.29 6.81 -7.13
C GLY A 94 4.88 5.34 -7.12
N ALA A 95 3.86 4.95 -6.34
CA ALA A 95 3.29 3.59 -6.43
C ALA A 95 2.79 3.31 -7.85
N THR A 96 3.22 2.20 -8.43
CA THR A 96 2.75 1.73 -9.75
C THR A 96 1.71 0.63 -9.63
N GLY A 97 1.58 0.02 -8.45
CA GLY A 97 0.55 -0.97 -8.17
C GLY A 97 0.27 -1.13 -6.68
N MET A 98 -0.80 -1.87 -6.40
CA MET A 98 -1.28 -2.14 -5.06
C MET A 98 -1.88 -3.55 -4.99
N THR A 99 -1.53 -4.30 -3.95
CA THR A 99 -2.24 -5.52 -3.59
C THR A 99 -3.12 -5.28 -2.35
N LEU A 100 -4.24 -5.97 -2.31
CA LEU A 100 -5.06 -6.14 -1.10
C LEU A 100 -4.82 -7.55 -0.57
N GLN A 101 -4.20 -7.65 0.59
CA GLN A 101 -3.79 -8.92 1.19
C GLN A 101 -4.53 -9.16 2.50
N TYR A 102 -4.84 -10.43 2.77
CA TYR A 102 -5.43 -10.86 4.03
C TYR A 102 -4.38 -11.52 4.93
N TYR A 103 -4.43 -11.18 6.22
CA TYR A 103 -3.60 -11.76 7.26
C TYR A 103 -4.48 -12.42 8.34
N PRO A 104 -4.30 -13.73 8.60
CA PRO A 104 -5.04 -14.44 9.64
C PRO A 104 -4.84 -13.85 11.04
N ALA A 105 -5.82 -14.03 11.92
CA ALA A 105 -5.72 -13.62 13.32
C ALA A 105 -4.51 -14.28 14.01
N GLY A 106 -3.68 -13.49 14.69
CA GLY A 106 -2.45 -13.96 15.34
C GLY A 106 -1.21 -13.94 14.45
N ALA A 107 -1.34 -13.57 13.16
CA ALA A 107 -0.20 -13.21 12.33
C ALA A 107 0.36 -11.85 12.79
N HIS A 108 1.37 -11.87 13.66
CA HIS A 108 1.97 -10.65 14.21
C HIS A 108 3.14 -10.11 13.38
N GLN A 109 3.61 -10.87 12.39
CA GLN A 109 4.61 -10.44 11.43
C GLN A 109 3.95 -10.51 10.06
N MET A 110 3.55 -9.34 9.54
CA MET A 110 3.16 -9.24 8.14
C MET A 110 4.34 -9.73 7.30
N ASN A 111 4.17 -10.85 6.60
CA ASN A 111 5.15 -11.26 5.61
C ASN A 111 5.02 -10.28 4.44
N ILE A 112 6.12 -9.58 4.18
CA ILE A 112 6.21 -8.42 3.30
C ILE A 112 6.15 -8.84 1.82
N SER A 113 6.00 -10.14 1.58
CA SER A 113 5.85 -10.71 0.25
C SER A 113 4.58 -10.17 -0.41
N ILE A 114 4.79 -9.30 -1.39
CA ILE A 114 3.88 -8.97 -2.49
C ILE A 114 3.18 -10.22 -3.08
N ASP A 115 3.91 -11.34 -3.22
CA ASP A 115 3.40 -12.66 -3.57
C ASP A 115 2.78 -13.35 -2.34
N HIS A 116 1.87 -12.66 -1.66
CA HIS A 116 1.18 -13.22 -0.51
C HIS A 116 0.20 -14.30 -1.00
N PRO A 117 0.20 -15.51 -0.40
CA PRO A 117 -0.69 -16.59 -0.83
C PRO A 117 -2.18 -16.21 -0.69
N GLU A 118 -2.49 -15.30 0.21
CA GLU A 118 -3.84 -14.74 0.40
C GLU A 118 -3.97 -13.29 -0.13
N THR A 119 -3.39 -13.02 -1.31
CA THR A 119 -3.70 -11.81 -2.08
C THR A 119 -5.10 -11.90 -2.67
N LEU A 120 -5.98 -10.97 -2.26
CA LEU A 120 -7.37 -10.91 -2.68
C LEU A 120 -7.57 -10.15 -3.99
N MET A 121 -6.72 -9.14 -4.20
CA MET A 121 -6.68 -8.33 -5.40
C MET A 121 -5.26 -7.87 -5.66
N ASP A 122 -4.87 -7.88 -6.93
CA ASP A 122 -3.73 -7.13 -7.45
C ASP A 122 -4.25 -6.12 -8.47
N SER A 123 -3.87 -4.85 -8.32
CA SER A 123 -4.34 -3.76 -9.18
C SER A 123 -3.85 -3.87 -10.63
N LEU A 124 -2.70 -4.47 -10.88
CA LEU A 124 -2.16 -4.66 -12.24
C LEU A 124 -2.72 -5.92 -12.91
N LEU A 125 -3.05 -6.95 -12.14
CA LEU A 125 -3.48 -8.24 -12.70
C LEU A 125 -5.00 -8.43 -12.75
N THR A 126 -5.72 -7.91 -11.74
CA THR A 126 -7.14 -8.24 -11.55
C THR A 126 -8.05 -7.03 -11.46
N ALA A 127 -7.65 -5.96 -10.76
CA ALA A 127 -8.39 -4.70 -10.59
C ALA A 127 -9.91 -4.85 -10.31
N ASN A 128 -10.37 -5.96 -9.73
CA ASN A 128 -11.79 -6.25 -9.51
C ASN A 128 -12.14 -6.11 -8.02
N LEU A 129 -12.59 -4.92 -7.66
CA LEU A 129 -12.93 -4.59 -6.27
C LEU A 129 -14.13 -5.41 -5.77
N ALA A 130 -15.14 -5.67 -6.61
CA ALA A 130 -16.32 -6.43 -6.19
C ALA A 130 -15.96 -7.87 -5.78
N LYS A 131 -15.15 -8.55 -6.61
CA LYS A 131 -14.64 -9.89 -6.34
C LYS A 131 -13.73 -9.92 -5.11
N ALA A 132 -12.88 -8.90 -4.95
CA ALA A 132 -12.01 -8.78 -3.79
C ALA A 132 -12.83 -8.68 -2.50
N VAL A 133 -13.82 -7.78 -2.45
CA VAL A 133 -14.69 -7.61 -1.28
C VAL A 133 -15.55 -8.84 -1.02
N SER A 134 -16.03 -9.52 -2.06
CA SER A 134 -16.72 -10.80 -1.89
C SER A 134 -15.86 -11.82 -1.14
N LYS A 135 -14.57 -11.92 -1.46
CA LYS A 135 -13.64 -12.78 -0.72
C LYS A 135 -13.34 -12.24 0.69
N MET A 136 -13.20 -10.93 0.85
CA MET A 136 -13.01 -10.32 2.18
C MET A 136 -14.13 -10.73 3.14
N LEU A 137 -15.37 -10.83 2.65
CA LEU A 137 -16.53 -11.23 3.46
C LEU A 137 -16.45 -12.67 3.98
N ASP A 138 -15.64 -13.55 3.37
CA ASP A 138 -15.40 -14.91 3.88
C ASP A 138 -14.53 -14.90 5.14
N HIS A 139 -13.72 -13.85 5.32
CA HIS A 139 -12.82 -13.70 6.46
C HIS A 139 -13.49 -12.91 7.60
N LYS A 140 -13.88 -13.61 8.67
CA LYS A 140 -14.55 -13.01 9.85
C LYS A 140 -13.59 -12.46 10.91
N THR A 141 -12.34 -12.91 10.90
CA THR A 141 -11.27 -12.53 11.83
C THR A 141 -10.02 -12.14 11.02
N GLY A 142 -8.95 -11.70 11.68
CA GLY A 142 -7.74 -11.25 10.99
C GLY A 142 -7.81 -9.80 10.53
N THR A 143 -6.95 -9.44 9.60
CA THR A 143 -6.77 -8.08 9.11
C THR A 143 -6.58 -8.07 7.59
N PHE A 144 -6.87 -6.92 6.98
CA PHE A 144 -6.55 -6.63 5.59
C PHE A 144 -5.54 -5.50 5.53
N VAL A 145 -4.62 -5.59 4.57
CA VAL A 145 -3.58 -4.58 4.35
C VAL A 145 -3.53 -4.25 2.86
N PHE A 146 -3.41 -2.97 2.56
CA PHE A 146 -3.10 -2.47 1.24
C PHE A 146 -1.58 -2.31 1.13
N HIS A 147 -0.95 -3.12 0.30
CA HIS A 147 0.48 -3.05 0.01
C HIS A 147 0.67 -2.27 -1.27
N PHE A 148 1.40 -1.17 -1.20
CA PHE A 148 1.77 -0.37 -2.36
C PHE A 148 3.18 -0.72 -2.79
N TYR A 149 3.37 -0.88 -4.08
CA TYR A 149 4.63 -1.29 -4.66
C TYR A 149 4.96 -0.45 -5.91
N HIS A 150 6.23 -0.46 -6.26
CA HIS A 150 6.78 0.09 -7.47
C HIS A 150 7.33 -1.05 -8.35
N ASN A 151 6.97 -1.05 -9.62
CA ASN A 151 7.57 -1.90 -10.62
C ASN A 151 8.61 -1.06 -11.34
N ASP A 152 9.88 -1.30 -11.03
CA ASP A 152 10.94 -0.78 -11.87
C ASP A 152 11.31 -1.83 -12.93
N SER A 153 12.03 -1.41 -13.96
CA SER A 153 12.45 -2.29 -15.05
C SER A 153 13.37 -3.45 -14.62
N SER A 154 13.84 -3.46 -13.37
CA SER A 154 14.82 -4.40 -12.82
C SER A 154 14.21 -5.34 -11.79
N PHE A 155 13.21 -4.89 -11.04
CA PHE A 155 12.56 -5.61 -9.96
C PHE A 155 11.05 -5.37 -10.03
N ASP A 156 10.36 -6.49 -10.19
CA ASP A 156 8.92 -6.50 -10.11
C ASP A 156 8.50 -6.33 -8.64
N HIS A 157 7.50 -5.48 -8.41
CA HIS A 157 6.84 -5.31 -7.12
C HIS A 157 7.77 -4.94 -5.94
N VAL A 158 8.66 -3.95 -6.12
CA VAL A 158 9.48 -3.36 -5.05
C VAL A 158 8.55 -2.72 -4.01
N PRO A 159 8.63 -3.10 -2.72
CA PRO A 159 7.72 -2.53 -1.73
C PRO A 159 7.95 -1.04 -1.50
N LEU A 160 6.86 -0.27 -1.45
CA LEU A 160 6.89 1.18 -1.27
C LEU A 160 6.23 1.61 0.04
N ALA A 161 5.02 1.12 0.31
CA ALA A 161 4.26 1.52 1.49
C ALA A 161 3.28 0.41 1.91
N TYR A 162 2.91 0.39 3.19
CA TYR A 162 1.87 -0.48 3.72
C TYR A 162 0.87 0.37 4.47
N SER A 163 -0.41 0.09 4.26
CA SER A 163 -1.44 0.67 5.10
C SER A 163 -1.39 0.13 6.52
N PHE A 164 -2.19 0.71 7.40
CA PHE A 164 -2.59 0.05 8.64
C PHE A 164 -3.15 -1.34 8.36
N GLN A 165 -3.12 -2.18 9.39
CA GLN A 165 -3.91 -3.39 9.43
C GLN A 165 -5.37 -3.02 9.73
N TYR A 166 -6.25 -3.24 8.75
CA TYR A 166 -7.68 -3.00 8.90
C TYR A 166 -8.36 -4.26 9.43
N PRO A 167 -8.96 -4.25 10.64
CA PRO A 167 -9.63 -5.44 11.17
C PRO A 167 -10.72 -5.97 10.23
N ALA A 168 -10.70 -7.27 9.96
CA ALA A 168 -11.61 -7.87 8.99
C ALA A 168 -13.08 -7.70 9.39
N LYS A 169 -13.36 -7.81 10.69
CA LYS A 169 -14.69 -7.58 11.30
C LYS A 169 -15.23 -6.16 11.11
N LEU A 170 -14.40 -5.20 10.69
CA LEU A 170 -14.77 -3.81 10.48
C LEU A 170 -14.78 -3.47 8.99
N LEU A 171 -13.68 -3.72 8.28
CA LEU A 171 -13.52 -3.28 6.89
C LEU A 171 -14.40 -4.07 5.92
N ALA A 172 -14.37 -5.42 5.98
CA ALA A 172 -15.14 -6.25 5.06
C ALA A 172 -16.65 -5.96 5.08
N PRO A 173 -17.34 -5.92 6.25
CA PRO A 173 -18.76 -5.61 6.26
C PRO A 173 -19.06 -4.18 5.83
N ALA A 174 -18.20 -3.20 6.14
CA ALA A 174 -18.40 -1.81 5.74
C ALA A 174 -18.29 -1.63 4.21
N LEU A 175 -17.25 -2.19 3.59
CA LEU A 175 -17.11 -2.20 2.12
C LEU A 175 -18.18 -3.04 1.43
N GLY A 176 -18.49 -4.21 1.98
CA GLY A 176 -19.53 -5.09 1.45
C GLY A 176 -20.90 -4.40 1.44
N LYS A 177 -21.25 -3.71 2.53
CA LYS A 177 -22.46 -2.89 2.59
C LYS A 177 -22.42 -1.78 1.55
N ALA A 178 -21.33 -1.02 1.47
CA ALA A 178 -21.17 0.06 0.51
C ALA A 178 -21.37 -0.41 -0.94
N LEU A 179 -20.80 -1.57 -1.33
CA LEU A 179 -20.98 -2.15 -2.67
C LEU A 179 -22.42 -2.58 -2.95
N VAL A 180 -23.11 -3.16 -1.95
CA VAL A 180 -24.52 -3.56 -2.07
C VAL A 180 -25.42 -2.33 -2.23
N ASP A 181 -25.23 -1.32 -1.39
CA ASP A 181 -26.00 -0.07 -1.42
C ASP A 181 -25.83 0.64 -2.77
N ALA A 182 -24.61 0.61 -3.33
CA ALA A 182 -24.30 1.16 -4.64
C ALA A 182 -24.97 0.43 -5.82
N LYS A 183 -25.39 -0.83 -5.63
CA LYS A 183 -25.66 -1.78 -6.72
C LYS A 183 -24.51 -1.78 -7.73
N ALA A 184 -23.27 -1.61 -7.26
CA ALA A 184 -22.10 -1.30 -8.08
C ALA A 184 -21.63 -2.52 -8.87
N THR A 185 -22.39 -2.87 -9.92
CA THR A 185 -21.89 -3.72 -11.01
C THR A 185 -20.68 -3.06 -11.70
N SER A 186 -20.52 -1.74 -11.55
CA SER A 186 -19.37 -0.95 -12.01
C SER A 186 -18.03 -1.44 -11.47
N CYS A 187 -18.01 -2.09 -10.31
CA CYS A 187 -16.81 -2.65 -9.71
C CYS A 187 -16.54 -4.12 -10.06
N ASP A 188 -17.43 -4.80 -10.79
CA ASP A 188 -17.18 -6.16 -11.30
C ASP A 188 -16.42 -6.13 -12.63
N ILE A 189 -15.17 -5.66 -12.56
CA ILE A 189 -14.30 -5.51 -13.73
C ILE A 189 -13.67 -6.87 -14.06
N LYS A 190 -14.07 -7.50 -15.18
CA LYS A 190 -13.55 -8.84 -15.57
C LYS A 190 -12.17 -8.80 -16.20
N SER A 191 -11.91 -7.77 -17.00
CA SER A 191 -10.62 -7.49 -17.63
C SER A 191 -10.49 -5.97 -17.76
N GLY A 192 -9.59 -5.38 -17.00
CA GLY A 192 -9.49 -3.94 -16.87
C GLY A 192 -8.13 -3.51 -16.37
N ASN A 193 -7.93 -2.21 -16.26
CA ASN A 193 -6.68 -1.63 -15.75
C ASN A 193 -6.93 -0.88 -14.45
N SER A 194 -5.83 -0.52 -13.78
CA SER A 194 -5.87 0.40 -12.66
C SER A 194 -4.99 1.61 -12.92
N GLN A 195 -5.29 2.70 -12.25
CA GLN A 195 -4.43 3.86 -12.16
C GLN A 195 -4.26 4.24 -10.70
N LEU A 196 -3.03 4.50 -10.30
CA LEU A 196 -2.67 4.81 -8.93
C LEU A 196 -2.06 6.20 -8.86
N SER A 197 -2.46 6.98 -7.85
CA SER A 197 -1.86 8.30 -7.62
C SER A 197 -1.98 8.70 -6.14
N PRO A 198 -0.99 9.42 -5.59
CA PRO A 198 -1.12 9.94 -4.25
C PRO A 198 -2.18 11.04 -4.19
N LEU A 199 -2.98 11.04 -3.12
CA LEU A 199 -3.83 12.15 -2.75
C LEU A 199 -2.94 13.33 -2.34
N LYS A 200 -3.19 14.47 -2.99
CA LYS A 200 -2.60 15.74 -2.61
C LYS A 200 -3.44 16.36 -1.51
N ARG A 201 -2.81 16.84 -0.44
CA ARG A 201 -3.49 17.66 0.55
C ARG A 201 -3.76 19.02 -0.06
N LEU A 202 -4.77 19.73 0.45
CA LEU A 202 -5.02 21.12 0.06
C LEU A 202 -3.79 22.01 0.25
N VAL A 203 -2.96 21.72 1.26
CA VAL A 203 -1.69 22.44 1.52
C VAL A 203 -0.57 22.07 0.56
N ASP A 204 -0.66 20.95 -0.17
CA ASP A 204 0.35 20.55 -1.16
C ASP A 204 0.13 21.28 -2.52
N HIS A 205 -0.91 22.12 -2.62
CA HIS A 205 -1.27 22.91 -3.81
C HIS A 205 -0.91 24.40 -3.67
N GLN A 206 -0.38 24.82 -2.53
CA GLN A 206 0.05 26.19 -2.24
C GLN A 206 1.56 26.32 -2.49
#